data_AF-M5SUF9-F1
#
_entry.id   AF-M5SUF9-F1
#
_cell.length_a   1.000
_cell.length_b   1.000
_cell.length_c   1.000
_cell.angle_alpha   90.00
_cell.angle_beta   90.00
_cell.angle_gamma   90.00
#
_symmetry.space_group_name_H-M   'P 1'
#
loop_
_entity.id
_entity.type
_entity.pdbx_description
1 polymer ?
#
loop_
_entity_poly.entity_id
_entity_poly.type
_entity_poly.pdbx_seq_one_letter_code
_entity_poly.pdbx_strand_id
1 'polypeptide(L)'
;MPATFEGFGLKLLYPDNWTLAPRGEDEGDQGLTLELPTGGFLSIETLPITRGDDEILSEIDEMLREQYGSIESHEVQLDGADDNERAVDLSFYHLDLVVFSRVVLLDAPASTRDQMPIAGRLLIQFQAESRDFDANELVFTALLKQIRDT
;
A
#
# COMPACT_ATOMS: atom_id res chain seq x y z
N MET A 1 6.77 0.11 22.19
CA MET A 1 5.31 0.36 22.22
C MET A 1 4.93 0.71 20.80
N PRO A 2 3.83 0.20 20.22
CA PRO A 2 3.51 0.55 18.83
C PRO A 2 3.41 2.07 18.65
N ALA A 3 3.87 2.57 17.51
CA ALA A 3 3.67 3.94 17.09
C ALA A 3 2.27 4.10 16.48
N THR A 4 1.76 5.34 16.49
CA THR A 4 0.43 5.66 15.98
C THR A 4 0.53 6.71 14.89
N PHE A 5 -0.13 6.46 13.76
CA PHE A 5 -0.42 7.46 12.75
C PHE A 5 -1.89 7.86 12.85
N GLU A 6 -2.19 9.15 12.71
CA GLU A 6 -3.55 9.66 12.63
C GLU A 6 -3.58 10.78 11.59
N GLY A 7 -4.31 10.58 10.50
CA GLY A 7 -4.33 11.51 9.35
C GLY A 7 -5.31 11.07 8.26
N PHE A 8 -5.87 12.03 7.53
CA PHE A 8 -6.84 11.82 6.43
C PHE A 8 -7.95 10.78 6.71
N GLY A 9 -8.37 10.68 7.99
CA GLY A 9 -9.42 9.76 8.42
C GLY A 9 -8.95 8.36 8.78
N LEU A 10 -7.67 8.06 8.65
CA LEU A 10 -7.07 6.81 9.12
C LEU A 10 -6.43 6.97 10.49
N LYS A 11 -6.50 5.90 11.28
CA LYS A 11 -5.75 5.74 12.52
C LYS A 11 -5.11 4.36 12.54
N LEU A 12 -3.78 4.32 12.48
CA LEU A 12 -3.02 3.08 12.32
C LEU A 12 -2.01 2.91 13.46
N LEU A 13 -1.97 1.71 14.03
CA LEU A 13 -0.90 1.26 14.90
C LEU A 13 0.11 0.46 14.09
N TYR A 14 1.38 0.87 14.14
CA TYR A 14 2.49 0.24 13.43
C TYR A 14 3.72 0.04 14.34
N PRO A 15 4.68 -0.82 13.95
CA PRO A 15 5.89 -1.04 14.75
C PRO A 15 6.68 0.25 15.01
N ASP A 16 7.21 0.43 16.22
CA ASP A 16 7.96 1.63 16.61
C ASP A 16 9.35 1.75 15.98
N ASN A 17 9.81 0.69 15.33
CA ASN A 17 11.05 0.67 14.56
C ASN A 17 10.85 0.99 13.07
N TRP A 18 9.63 1.34 12.63
CA TRP A 18 9.37 1.87 11.30
C TRP A 18 9.41 3.39 11.32
N THR A 19 9.85 3.99 10.22
CA THR A 19 10.00 5.45 10.13
C THR A 19 8.92 6.03 9.23
N LEU A 20 8.16 7.01 9.72
CA LEU A 20 7.27 7.79 8.87
C LEU A 20 8.12 8.72 7.99
N ALA A 21 8.09 8.50 6.68
CA ALA A 21 8.79 9.33 5.72
C ALA A 21 8.13 10.73 5.65
N PRO A 22 8.92 11.81 5.65
CA PRO A 22 8.38 13.15 5.44
C PRO A 22 7.81 13.25 4.02
N ARG A 23 6.59 13.78 3.90
CA ARG A 23 5.98 14.08 2.60
C ARG A 23 6.51 15.40 2.06
N GLY A 24 6.65 15.48 0.74
CA GLY A 24 6.98 16.73 0.06
C GLY A 24 5.85 17.75 0.15
N GLU A 25 6.15 19.05 0.05
CA GLU A 25 5.13 20.11 0.08
C GLU A 25 4.07 19.95 -1.03
N ASP A 26 4.45 19.30 -2.13
CA ASP A 26 3.58 19.06 -3.30
C ASP A 26 2.73 17.76 -3.20
N GLU A 27 3.01 16.88 -2.25
CA GLU A 27 2.34 15.56 -2.11
C GLU A 27 1.03 15.62 -1.30
N GLY A 28 0.77 16.75 -0.66
CA GLY A 28 -0.42 17.00 0.16
C GLY A 28 -0.55 16.08 1.38
N ASP A 29 -1.68 16.22 2.08
CA ASP A 29 -1.96 15.54 3.36
C ASP A 29 -2.76 14.23 3.20
N GLN A 30 -2.85 13.70 1.99
CA GLN A 30 -3.79 12.62 1.62
C GLN A 30 -3.08 11.27 1.36
N GLY A 31 -2.07 10.98 2.17
CA GLY A 31 -1.35 9.72 2.15
C GLY A 31 -0.28 9.64 3.23
N LEU A 32 0.40 8.50 3.30
CA LEU A 32 1.55 8.27 4.20
C LEU A 32 2.49 7.23 3.60
N THR A 33 3.77 7.34 3.95
CA THR A 33 4.77 6.31 3.64
C THR A 33 5.54 5.95 4.91
N LEU A 34 5.57 4.66 5.26
CA LEU A 34 6.36 4.10 6.34
C LEU A 34 7.53 3.30 5.76
N GLU A 35 8.74 3.59 6.21
CA GLU A 35 9.95 2.86 5.84
C GLU A 35 10.22 1.74 6.83
N LEU A 36 10.50 0.54 6.30
CA LEU A 36 10.85 -0.62 7.10
C LEU A 36 12.35 -0.57 7.49
N PRO A 37 12.73 -1.05 8.69
CA PRO A 37 14.09 -0.94 9.21
C PRO A 37 15.14 -1.72 8.39
N THR A 38 14.73 -2.79 7.69
CA THR A 38 15.61 -3.64 6.87
C THR A 38 15.63 -3.22 5.40
N GLY A 39 14.84 -2.21 5.04
CA GLY A 39 14.60 -1.80 3.66
C GLY A 39 13.18 -2.16 3.21
N GLY A 40 12.68 -1.40 2.23
CA GLY A 40 11.28 -1.47 1.80
C GLY A 40 10.39 -0.43 2.48
N PHE A 41 9.12 -0.43 2.10
CA PHE A 41 8.14 0.55 2.56
C PHE A 41 6.70 0.02 2.53
N LEU A 42 5.83 0.69 3.29
CA LEU A 42 4.39 0.72 3.12
C LEU A 42 4.01 2.13 2.66
N SER A 43 3.33 2.27 1.53
CA SER A 43 2.70 3.51 1.09
C SER A 43 1.19 3.37 1.06
N ILE A 44 0.46 4.38 1.53
CA ILE A 44 -1.00 4.48 1.47
C ILE A 44 -1.34 5.84 0.88
N GLU A 45 -2.07 5.84 -0.23
CA GLU A 45 -2.53 7.05 -0.91
C GLU A 45 -4.04 7.00 -1.12
N THR A 46 -4.70 8.14 -0.96
CA THR A 46 -6.11 8.25 -1.38
C THR A 46 -6.20 8.51 -2.88
N LEU A 47 -7.09 7.80 -3.55
CA LEU A 47 -7.36 7.96 -4.98
C LEU A 47 -8.82 8.36 -5.20
N PRO A 48 -9.12 9.38 -6.02
CA PRO A 48 -10.49 9.64 -6.42
C PRO A 48 -11.00 8.51 -7.33
N ILE A 49 -12.29 8.15 -7.23
CA ILE A 49 -12.93 7.18 -8.14
C ILE A 49 -13.20 7.85 -9.51
N THR A 50 -12.13 8.19 -10.22
CA THR A 50 -12.19 8.70 -11.60
C THR A 50 -11.67 7.68 -12.60
N ARG A 51 -11.02 6.60 -12.13
CA ARG A 51 -10.39 5.54 -12.94
C ARG A 51 -10.83 4.17 -12.44
N GLY A 52 -10.82 3.18 -13.34
CA GLY A 52 -11.13 1.79 -13.00
C GLY A 52 -9.94 1.09 -12.35
N ASP A 53 -10.20 0.03 -11.58
CA ASP A 53 -9.13 -0.72 -10.88
C ASP A 53 -8.13 -1.35 -11.85
N ASP A 54 -8.64 -1.90 -12.96
CA ASP A 54 -7.80 -2.48 -14.01
C ASP A 54 -6.86 -1.43 -14.61
N GLU A 55 -7.32 -0.19 -14.77
CA GLU A 55 -6.53 0.91 -15.32
C GLU A 55 -5.40 1.28 -14.34
N ILE A 56 -5.73 1.43 -13.05
CA ILE A 56 -4.75 1.76 -12.00
C ILE A 56 -3.71 0.65 -11.87
N LEU A 57 -4.13 -0.62 -11.83
CA LEU A 57 -3.22 -1.76 -11.70
C LEU A 57 -2.35 -1.92 -12.95
N SER A 58 -2.89 -1.70 -14.14
CA SER A 58 -2.13 -1.73 -15.40
C SER A 58 -1.07 -0.62 -15.45
N GLU A 59 -1.42 0.61 -15.03
CA GLU A 59 -0.45 1.71 -14.96
C GLU A 59 0.72 1.39 -14.01
N ILE A 60 0.43 0.77 -12.85
CA ILE A 60 1.48 0.39 -11.89
C ILE A 60 2.37 -0.72 -12.46
N ASP A 61 1.79 -1.74 -13.09
CA ASP A 61 2.56 -2.81 -13.74
C ASP A 61 3.43 -2.26 -14.88
N GLU A 62 2.89 -1.38 -15.73
CA GLU A 62 3.63 -0.72 -16.82
C GLU A 62 4.78 0.13 -16.28
N MET A 63 4.52 1.00 -15.30
CA MET A 63 5.54 1.84 -14.66
C MET A 63 6.68 1.01 -14.08
N LEU A 64 6.35 -0.06 -13.35
CA LEU A 64 7.38 -0.92 -12.76
C LEU A 64 8.15 -1.69 -13.85
N ARG A 65 7.49 -2.16 -14.93
CA ARG A 65 8.18 -2.82 -16.06
C ARG A 65 9.12 -1.89 -16.79
N GLU A 66 8.78 -0.61 -16.95
CA GLU A 66 9.71 0.38 -17.52
C GLU A 66 10.95 0.55 -16.64
N GLN A 67 10.79 0.52 -15.33
CA GLN A 67 11.87 0.74 -14.36
C GLN A 67 12.76 -0.50 -14.15
N TYR A 68 12.17 -1.69 -14.05
CA TYR A 68 12.86 -2.92 -13.63
C TYR A 68 12.90 -4.01 -14.72
N GLY A 69 12.24 -3.80 -15.86
CA GLY A 69 12.20 -4.72 -16.98
C GLY A 69 11.24 -5.89 -16.77
N SER A 70 11.79 -7.05 -16.39
CA SER A 70 10.97 -8.27 -16.24
C SER A 70 10.31 -8.32 -14.88
N ILE A 71 8.98 -8.26 -14.88
CA ILE A 71 8.12 -8.36 -13.70
C ILE A 71 7.15 -9.51 -13.85
N GLU A 72 7.04 -10.33 -12.83
CA GLU A 72 5.97 -11.32 -12.69
C GLU A 72 4.86 -10.72 -11.84
N SER A 73 3.62 -10.82 -12.31
CA SER A 73 2.44 -10.21 -11.68
C SER A 73 1.33 -11.25 -11.55
N HIS A 74 0.73 -11.33 -10.37
CA HIS A 74 -0.31 -12.30 -10.04
C HIS A 74 -1.39 -11.66 -9.17
N GLU A 75 -2.65 -11.80 -9.58
CA GLU A 75 -3.76 -11.44 -8.71
C GLU A 75 -3.81 -12.35 -7.49
N VAL A 76 -4.00 -11.76 -6.32
CA VAL A 76 -4.08 -12.47 -5.05
C VAL A 76 -5.36 -12.09 -4.31
N GLN A 77 -5.92 -13.08 -3.62
CA GLN A 77 -7.08 -12.88 -2.74
C GLN A 77 -6.55 -12.81 -1.31
N LEU A 78 -6.76 -11.68 -0.64
CA LEU A 78 -6.27 -11.47 0.71
C LEU A 78 -7.31 -11.96 1.73
N ASP A 79 -6.82 -12.51 2.83
CA ASP A 79 -7.69 -12.91 3.93
C ASP A 79 -8.46 -11.71 4.48
N GLY A 80 -9.79 -11.86 4.56
CA GLY A 80 -10.70 -10.82 5.02
C GLY A 80 -10.85 -9.64 4.05
N ALA A 81 -10.50 -9.81 2.77
CA ALA A 81 -10.83 -8.86 1.71
C ALA A 81 -12.34 -8.86 1.43
N ASP A 82 -12.87 -7.68 1.11
CA ASP A 82 -14.24 -7.52 0.63
C ASP A 82 -14.34 -7.77 -0.89
N ASP A 83 -15.56 -7.91 -1.42
CA ASP A 83 -15.80 -8.17 -2.86
C ASP A 83 -15.28 -7.04 -3.78
N ASN A 84 -15.11 -5.83 -3.24
CA ASN A 84 -14.60 -4.65 -3.97
C ASN A 84 -13.09 -4.45 -3.80
N GLU A 85 -12.42 -5.30 -3.01
CA GLU A 85 -10.99 -5.23 -2.80
C GLU A 85 -10.26 -6.03 -3.88
N ARG A 86 -9.19 -5.45 -4.43
CA ARG A 86 -8.30 -6.11 -5.38
C ARG A 86 -6.88 -6.05 -4.89
N ALA A 87 -6.16 -7.15 -5.02
CA ALA A 87 -4.75 -7.19 -4.70
C ALA A 87 -3.95 -7.88 -5.80
N VAL A 88 -2.76 -7.36 -6.05
CA VAL A 88 -1.80 -7.89 -7.03
C VAL A 88 -0.44 -7.98 -6.38
N ASP A 89 0.17 -9.15 -6.48
CA ASP A 89 1.57 -9.37 -6.12
C ASP A 89 2.43 -9.23 -7.36
N LEU A 90 3.46 -8.40 -7.26
CA LEU A 90 4.49 -8.21 -8.26
C LEU A 90 5.83 -8.66 -7.69
N SER A 91 6.63 -9.35 -8.50
CA SER A 91 8.01 -9.69 -8.15
C SER A 91 8.98 -9.38 -9.29
N PHE A 92 10.16 -8.89 -8.92
CA PHE A 92 11.18 -8.47 -9.88
C PHE A 92 12.58 -8.51 -9.26
N TYR A 93 13.60 -8.52 -10.11
CA TYR A 93 15.00 -8.51 -9.68
C TYR A 93 15.51 -7.08 -9.52
N HIS A 94 16.18 -6.80 -8.40
CA HIS A 94 16.87 -5.55 -8.15
C HIS A 94 18.18 -5.80 -7.40
N LEU A 95 19.32 -5.44 -8.01
CA LEU A 95 20.67 -5.59 -7.40
C LEU A 95 20.93 -6.99 -6.81
N ASP A 96 20.67 -8.03 -7.59
CA ASP A 96 20.79 -9.45 -7.21
C ASP A 96 19.80 -9.94 -6.14
N LEU A 97 18.83 -9.11 -5.73
CA LEU A 97 17.75 -9.46 -4.81
C LEU A 97 16.44 -9.65 -5.56
N VAL A 98 15.55 -10.48 -5.00
CA VAL A 98 14.15 -10.56 -5.43
C VAL A 98 13.36 -9.62 -4.55
N VAL A 99 12.72 -8.63 -5.16
CA VAL A 99 11.83 -7.68 -4.50
C VAL A 99 10.40 -8.11 -4.75
N PHE A 100 9.60 -8.09 -3.68
CA PHE A 100 8.16 -8.28 -3.73
C PHE A 100 7.46 -6.94 -3.48
N SER A 101 6.44 -6.66 -4.30
CA SER A 101 5.54 -5.54 -4.14
C SER A 101 4.11 -6.05 -4.16
N ARG A 102 3.35 -5.84 -3.08
CA ARG A 102 1.91 -6.12 -3.02
C ARG A 102 1.16 -4.81 -3.11
N VAL A 103 0.33 -4.69 -4.14
CA VAL A 103 -0.56 -3.55 -4.35
C VAL A 103 -1.97 -3.97 -3.97
N VAL A 104 -2.63 -3.19 -3.13
CA VAL A 104 -4.01 -3.40 -2.69
C VAL A 104 -4.83 -2.16 -2.99
N LEU A 105 -5.94 -2.35 -3.67
CA LEU A 105 -6.98 -1.35 -3.92
C LEU A 105 -8.22 -1.73 -3.14
N LEU A 106 -8.69 -0.84 -2.28
CA LEU A 106 -9.93 -1.02 -1.52
C LEU A 106 -10.71 0.29 -1.43
N ASP A 107 -12.01 0.20 -1.17
CA ASP A 107 -12.85 1.37 -0.92
C ASP A 107 -12.36 2.09 0.34
N ALA A 108 -12.19 3.42 0.27
CA ALA A 108 -11.75 4.16 1.46
C ALA A 108 -12.81 4.03 2.58
N PRO A 109 -12.38 3.86 3.85
CA PRO A 109 -13.30 3.80 4.98
C PRO A 109 -14.11 5.08 5.11
N ALA A 110 -15.24 5.03 5.81
CA ALA A 110 -16.16 6.16 5.91
C ALA A 110 -15.47 7.43 6.44
N SER A 111 -14.63 7.29 7.46
CA SER A 111 -13.85 8.37 8.06
C SER A 111 -12.92 9.10 7.09
N THR A 112 -12.35 8.36 6.12
CA THR A 112 -11.51 8.92 5.05
C THR A 112 -12.36 9.51 3.95
N ARG A 113 -13.45 8.84 3.52
CA ARG A 113 -14.36 9.36 2.49
C ARG A 113 -14.99 10.70 2.86
N ASP A 114 -15.31 10.90 4.13
CA ASP A 114 -15.86 12.17 4.63
C ASP A 114 -14.90 13.36 4.46
N GLN A 115 -13.60 13.10 4.27
CA GLN A 115 -12.56 14.10 4.05
C GLN A 115 -12.21 14.28 2.57
N MET A 116 -12.76 13.43 1.70
CA MET A 116 -12.52 13.48 0.26
C MET A 116 -13.66 14.21 -0.47
N PRO A 117 -13.36 15.03 -1.49
CA PRO A 117 -14.38 15.72 -2.27
C PRO A 117 -15.20 14.77 -3.17
N ILE A 118 -14.66 13.60 -3.47
CA ILE A 118 -15.27 12.54 -4.29
C ILE A 118 -15.08 11.23 -3.52
N ALA A 119 -16.06 10.32 -3.57
CA ALA A 119 -15.87 8.96 -3.06
C ALA A 119 -14.55 8.41 -3.60
N GLY A 120 -13.72 7.88 -2.70
CA GLY A 120 -12.34 7.53 -3.00
C GLY A 120 -12.00 6.10 -2.63
N ARG A 121 -10.91 5.63 -3.21
CA ARG A 121 -10.24 4.37 -2.89
C ARG A 121 -8.96 4.66 -2.13
N LEU A 122 -8.45 3.64 -1.45
CA LEU A 122 -7.08 3.62 -0.98
C LEU A 122 -6.24 2.76 -1.91
N LEU A 123 -5.11 3.31 -2.36
CA LEU A 123 -4.02 2.57 -2.96
C LEU A 123 -2.99 2.29 -1.87
N ILE A 124 -2.80 1.03 -1.57
CA ILE A 124 -1.87 0.56 -0.56
C ILE A 124 -0.79 -0.24 -1.26
N GLN A 125 0.46 0.10 -1.04
CA GLN A 125 1.60 -0.64 -1.58
C GLN A 125 2.52 -1.06 -0.44
N PHE A 126 2.77 -2.36 -0.34
CA PHE A 126 3.86 -2.92 0.46
C PHE A 126 4.97 -3.32 -0.49
N GLN A 127 6.22 -2.95 -0.21
CA GLN A 127 7.36 -3.38 -1.00
C GLN A 127 8.55 -3.69 -0.10
N ALA A 128 9.19 -4.83 -0.30
CA ALA A 128 10.41 -5.21 0.41
C ALA A 128 11.18 -6.29 -0.36
N GLU A 129 12.41 -6.57 0.07
CA GLU A 129 13.10 -7.79 -0.35
C GLU A 129 12.29 -9.02 0.10
N SER A 130 12.32 -10.12 -0.66
CA SER A 130 11.49 -11.30 -0.42
C SER A 130 11.47 -11.81 1.02
N ARG A 131 12.63 -11.93 1.69
CA ARG A 131 12.69 -12.43 3.06
C ARG A 131 12.14 -11.43 4.07
N ASP A 132 12.39 -10.15 3.81
CA ASP A 132 11.85 -9.06 4.63
C ASP A 132 10.34 -8.92 4.46
N PHE A 133 9.82 -9.16 3.26
CA PHE A 133 8.40 -9.19 2.98
C PHE A 133 7.72 -10.31 3.80
N ASP A 134 8.26 -11.52 3.73
CA ASP A 134 7.77 -12.67 4.49
C ASP A 134 7.82 -12.41 6.01
N ALA A 135 8.89 -11.78 6.50
CA ALA A 135 9.06 -11.46 7.91
C ALA A 135 8.05 -10.43 8.43
N ASN A 136 7.54 -9.55 7.55
CA ASN A 136 6.59 -8.49 7.90
C ASN A 136 5.15 -8.78 7.46
N GLU A 137 4.89 -9.92 6.80
CA GLU A 137 3.56 -10.22 6.24
C GLU A 137 2.44 -10.13 7.28
N LEU A 138 2.67 -10.66 8.49
CA LEU A 138 1.70 -10.58 9.59
C LEU A 138 1.39 -9.13 10.00
N VAL A 139 2.37 -8.23 9.92
CA VAL A 139 2.18 -6.81 10.20
C VAL A 139 1.37 -6.16 9.08
N PHE A 140 1.65 -6.49 7.82
CA PHE A 140 0.89 -6.00 6.68
C PHE A 140 -0.59 -6.43 6.76
N THR A 141 -0.85 -7.70 7.08
CA THR A 141 -2.22 -8.21 7.29
C THR A 141 -2.91 -7.47 8.44
N ALA A 142 -2.21 -7.21 9.55
CA ALA A 142 -2.76 -6.47 10.68
C ALA A 142 -3.08 -5.01 10.34
N LEU A 143 -2.28 -4.36 9.50
CA LEU A 143 -2.53 -2.99 9.03
C LEU A 143 -3.72 -2.94 8.08
N LEU A 144 -3.80 -3.85 7.10
CA LEU A 144 -4.96 -3.96 6.22
C LEU A 144 -6.25 -4.18 7.01
N LYS A 145 -6.21 -5.07 8.01
CA LYS A 145 -7.35 -5.27 8.90
C LYS A 145 -7.77 -4.00 9.64
N GLN A 146 -6.81 -3.24 10.18
CA GLN A 146 -7.12 -1.96 10.85
C GLN A 146 -7.81 -0.97 9.89
N ILE A 147 -7.35 -0.89 8.64
CA ILE A 147 -7.95 -0.01 7.62
C ILE A 147 -9.39 -0.42 7.32
N ARG A 148 -9.65 -1.73 7.17
CA ARG A 148 -11.00 -2.27 6.90
C ARG A 148 -11.96 -2.10 8.08
N ASP A 149 -11.45 -2.19 9.30
CA ASP A 149 -12.24 -2.08 10.54
C ASP A 149 -12.51 -0.61 10.97
N THR A 150 -12.03 0.38 10.20
CA THR A 150 -12.19 1.83 10.50
C THR A 150 -13.54 2.37 10.05
#